data_AF-A0A7Y8ICC1-F1
#
_entry.id   AF-A0A7Y8ICC1-F1
#
_cell.length_a   1.000
_cell.length_b   1.000
_cell.length_c   1.000
_cell.angle_alpha   90.00
_cell.angle_beta   90.00
_cell.angle_gamma   90.00
#
_symmetry.space_group_name_H-M   'P 1'
#
loop_
_entity.id
_entity.type
_entity.pdbx_description
1 polymer ?
#
loop_
_entity_poly.entity_id
_entity_poly.type
_entity_poly.pdbx_seq_one_letter_code
_entity_poly.pdbx_strand_id
1 'polypeptide(L)' 'MESIGKEIREIVKRKKISFYRIAKDLGIAQESLYRSLLDDANPRWETIKKVLDYLGYEIKLVRKIKKDT' A
#
# COMPACT_ATOMS: atom_id res chain seq x y z
N MET A 1 5.16 -14.41 -4.99
CA MET A 1 4.24 -13.40 -5.56
C MET A 1 4.62 -12.06 -4.97
N GLU A 2 4.68 -10.99 -5.75
CA GLU A 2 4.82 -9.64 -5.18
C GLU A 2 3.54 -9.29 -4.42
N SER A 3 3.68 -8.98 -3.13
CA SER A 3 2.60 -8.52 -2.28
C SER A 3 2.37 -7.03 -2.52
N ILE A 4 1.10 -6.61 -2.50
CA ILE A 4 0.74 -5.18 -2.58
C ILE A 4 1.34 -4.38 -1.42
N GLY A 5 1.56 -5.00 -0.26
CA GLY A 5 2.24 -4.39 0.87
C GLY A 5 3.68 -3.98 0.52
N LYS A 6 4.42 -4.88 -0.15
CA LYS A 6 5.79 -4.63 -0.62
C LYS A 6 5.85 -3.44 -1.57
N GLU A 7 4.95 -3.38 -2.56
CA GLU A 7 4.94 -2.27 -3.54
C GLU A 7 4.67 -0.93 -2.85
N ILE A 8 3.71 -0.88 -1.92
CA ILE A 8 3.44 0.34 -1.14
C ILE A 8 4.68 0.78 -0.36
N ARG A 9 5.43 -0.14 0.26
CA ARG A 9 6.66 0.20 0.98
C ARG A 9 7.71 0.81 0.05
N GLU A 10 7.88 0.25 -1.14
CA GLU A 10 8.80 0.79 -2.14
C GLU A 10 8.35 2.19 -2.62
N ILE A 11 7.05 2.41 -2.84
CA ILE A 11 6.51 3.75 -3.13
C ILE A 11 6.86 4.75 -2.02
N VAL A 12 6.61 4.38 -0.75
CA VAL A 12 6.88 5.24 0.41
C VAL A 12 8.36 5.59 0.50
N LYS A 13 9.25 4.61 0.27
CA LYS A 13 10.69 4.80 0.22
C LYS A 13 11.11 5.74 -0.91
N ARG A 14 10.59 5.56 -2.12
CA ARG A 14 10.85 6.45 -3.28
C ARG A 14 10.42 7.89 -3.02
N LYS A 15 9.26 8.08 -2.36
CA LYS A 15 8.75 9.41 -2.00
C LYS A 15 9.44 10.06 -0.80
N LYS A 16 10.32 9.34 -0.09
CA LYS A 16 11.03 9.80 1.12
C LYS A 16 10.07 10.27 2.22
N ILE A 17 8.89 9.65 2.32
CA ILE A 17 7.91 9.92 3.38
C ILE A 17 8.08 8.85 4.47
N SER A 18 8.01 9.23 5.74
CA SER A 18 8.07 8.25 6.83
C SER A 18 6.70 7.59 7.05
N PHE A 19 6.70 6.31 7.42
CA PHE A 19 5.47 5.61 7.84
C PHE A 19 4.81 6.30 9.03
N TYR A 20 5.58 6.92 9.92
CA TYR A 20 5.06 7.73 11.02
C TYR A 20 4.19 8.88 10.50
N ARG A 21 4.66 9.64 9.51
CA ARG A 21 3.90 10.76 8.94
C ARG A 21 2.61 10.29 8.29
N ILE A 22 2.69 9.24 7.47
CA ILE A 22 1.50 8.65 6.83
C ILE A 22 0.49 8.20 7.89
N ALA A 23 0.97 7.50 8.92
CA ALA A 23 0.11 7.00 9.99
C ALA A 23 -0.56 8.14 10.78
N LYS A 24 0.22 9.16 11.12
CA LYS A 24 -0.26 10.36 11.81
C LYS A 24 -1.33 11.09 11.01
N ASP A 25 -1.06 11.36 9.74
CA ASP A 25 -1.96 12.14 8.87
C ASP A 25 -3.24 11.36 8.54
N LEU A 26 -3.17 10.02 8.51
CA LEU A 26 -4.33 9.14 8.33
C LEU A 26 -5.06 8.78 9.63
N GLY A 27 -4.57 9.21 10.79
CA GLY A 27 -5.16 8.87 12.10
C GLY A 27 -5.12 7.38 12.42
N ILE A 28 -4.11 6.65 11.93
CA ILE A 28 -3.91 5.22 12.18
C ILE A 28 -2.67 4.99 13.05
N ALA A 29 -2.69 3.90 13.83
CA ALA A 29 -1.52 3.52 14.61
C ALA A 29 -0.34 3.14 13.67
N GLN A 30 0.83 3.75 13.87
CA GLN A 30 2.02 3.51 13.04
C GLN A 30 2.40 2.03 12.99
N GLU A 31 2.35 1.33 14.13
CA GLU A 31 2.67 -0.09 14.19
C GLU A 31 1.67 -0.93 13.37
N SER A 32 0.39 -0.58 13.44
CA SER A 32 -0.66 -1.25 12.65
C SER A 32 -0.44 -1.05 11.15
N LEU A 33 -0.10 0.18 10.72
CA LEU A 33 0.25 0.46 9.33
C LEU A 33 1.48 -0.35 8.89
N TYR A 34 2.54 -0.35 9.69
CA TYR A 34 3.78 -1.05 9.37
C TYR A 34 3.56 -2.56 9.23
N ARG A 35 2.86 -3.18 10.19
CA ARG A 35 2.53 -4.61 10.17
C ARG A 35 1.64 -4.98 8.99
N SER A 36 0.68 -4.11 8.63
CA SER A 36 -0.23 -4.33 7.50
C SER A 36 0.48 -4.35 6.15
N LEU A 37 1.68 -3.80 6.04
CA LEU A 37 2.45 -3.70 4.79
C LEU A 37 3.62 -4.69 4.70
N LEU A 38 3.77 -5.61 5.66
CA LEU A 38 4.79 -6.67 5.58
C LEU A 38 4.50 -7.63 4.41
N ASP A 39 5.52 -8.34 3.95
CA ASP A 39 5.43 -9.19 2.75
C ASP A 39 4.33 -10.27 2.86
N ASP A 40 4.16 -10.86 4.04
CA ASP A 40 3.11 -11.87 4.35
C ASP A 40 1.86 -11.26 5.01
N ALA A 41 1.74 -9.94 5.06
CA ALA A 41 0.56 -9.31 5.64
C ALA A 41 -0.64 -9.38 4.68
N ASN A 42 -1.84 -9.47 5.26
CA ASN A 42 -3.09 -9.33 4.54
C ASN A 42 -3.77 -7.99 4.89
N PRO A 43 -3.28 -6.86 4.35
CA PRO A 43 -3.86 -5.55 4.62
C PRO A 43 -5.32 -5.51 4.16
N ARG A 44 -6.18 -4.92 4.99
CA ARG A 44 -7.55 -4.61 4.57
C ARG A 44 -7.51 -3.69 3.35
N TRP A 45 -8.40 -3.94 2.39
CA TRP A 45 -8.56 -3.12 1.20
C TRP A 45 -8.67 -1.62 1.52
N GLU A 46 -9.43 -1.28 2.56
CA GLU A 46 -9.60 0.11 3.02
C GLU A 46 -8.26 0.77 3.39
N THR A 47 -7.36 0.03 4.06
CA THR A 47 -6.03 0.52 4.42
C THR A 47 -5.20 0.80 3.18
N ILE A 48 -5.20 -0.13 2.21
CA ILE A 48 -4.51 0.04 0.92
C ILE A 48 -5.01 1.31 0.22
N LYS A 49 -6.33 1.47 0.13
CA LYS A 49 -6.96 2.62 -0.52
C LYS A 49 -6.56 3.93 0.14
N LYS A 50 -6.68 4.04 1.47
CA LYS A 50 -6.31 5.27 2.21
C LYS A 50 -4.84 5.64 2.03
N VAL A 51 -3.95 4.65 2.08
CA VAL A 51 -2.51 4.89 1.93
C VAL A 51 -2.18 5.34 0.51
N LEU A 52 -2.70 4.65 -0.52
CA LEU A 52 -2.45 5.03 -1.91
C LEU A 52 -3.04 6.40 -2.24
N ASP A 53 -4.23 6.71 -1.75
CA ASP A 53 -4.89 8.02 -1.91
C ASP A 53 -4.08 9.15 -1.25
N TYR A 54 -3.64 8.96 -0.01
CA TYR A 54 -2.73 9.90 0.68
C TYR A 54 -1.42 10.11 -0.09
N LEU A 55 -0.90 9.03 -0.69
CA LEU A 55 0.27 9.10 -1.54
C LEU A 55 -0.02 9.68 -2.92
N GLY A 56 -1.25 10.09 -3.25
CA GLY A 56 -1.63 10.68 -4.53
C GLY A 56 -1.64 9.68 -5.69
N TYR A 57 -1.95 8.42 -5.42
CA TYR A 57 -2.11 7.37 -6.43
C TYR A 57 -3.58 7.04 -6.66
N GLU A 58 -3.93 6.85 -7.93
CA GLU A 58 -5.22 6.30 -8.34
C GLU A 58 -5.11 4.79 -8.51
N ILE A 59 -6.12 4.06 -8.01
CA ILE A 59 -6.20 2.60 -8.16
C ILE A 59 -7.04 2.28 -9.40
N LYS A 60 -6.47 1.49 -10.32
CA LYS A 60 -7.19 0.93 -11.48
C LYS A 60 -7.17 -0.59 -11.45
N LEU A 61 -8.33 -1.19 -11.67
CA LEU A 61 -8.45 -2.62 -11.93
C LEU A 61 -8.32 -2.85 -13.43
N VAL A 62 -7.33 -3.65 -13.82
CA VAL A 62 -7.08 -4.00 -15.22
C VAL A 62 -7.38 -5.47 -15.40
N ARG A 63 -8.23 -5.82 -16.38
CA ARG A 63 -8.49 -7.21 -16.73
C ARG A 63 -7.24 -7.81 -17.36
N LYS A 64 -6.68 -8.86 -16.76
CA LYS A 64 -5.60 -9.63 -17.40
C LYS A 64 -6.18 -10.34 -18.61
N ILE A 65 -5.71 -9.96 -19.80
CA ILE A 65 -6.01 -10.71 -21.03
C ILE A 65 -5.22 -12.01 -20.91
N LYS A 66 -5.91 -13.15 -20.81
CA LYS A 66 -5.25 -14.45 -20.98
C LYS A 66 -4.72 -14.48 -22.42
N LYS A 67 -3.41 -14.60 -22.59
CA LYS A 67 -2.89 -15.18 -23.84
C LYS A 67 -3.25 -16.64 -23.77
N ASP A 68 -4.30 -17.04 -24.48
CA ASP A 68 -4.47 -18.45 -24.84
C ASP A 68 -3.20 -18.85 -25.60
N THR A 69 -2.37 -19.66 -24.96
CA THR A 69 -1.20 -20.34 -25.54
C THR A 69 -1.42 -21.81 -25.28
#